data_AF-A0A961P6F1-F1
#
_entry.id   AF-A0A961P6F1-F1
#
_cell.length_a   1.000
_cell.length_b   1.000
_cell.length_c   1.000
_cell.angle_alpha   90.00
_cell.angle_beta   90.00
_cell.angle_gamma   90.00
#
_symmetry.space_group_name_H-M   'P 1'
#
loop_
_entity.id
_entity.type
_entity.pdbx_description
1 polymer ?
#
loop_
_entity_poly.entity_id
_entity_poly.type
_entity_poly.pdbx_seq_one_letter_code
_entity_poly.pdbx_strand_id
1 'polypeptide(L)'
;MPTINGLAYPDTPEDILADRNIGPLFKRFMVSEFNEDIVMFLQGRFDPKKIYKVFLSQGSRKQLNLSNDLFAQADTLAKAGNSSLRPWAKLLQEVHARLTSLVQQDHSDRFFLSDKFLECHALLLARAKARKVARTVGTKNVKATERAIRALALSETREANKIVAELQKSPAAWAKAEEPKKPDGVLKRNCKMLGIR
;
A
#
# COMPACT_ATOMS: atom_id res chain seq x y z
N MET A 1 0.82 11.21 -7.99
CA MET A 1 -0.22 10.43 -7.29
C MET A 1 -0.91 9.46 -8.24
N PRO A 2 -0.72 8.14 -8.07
CA PRO A 2 -1.47 7.13 -8.81
C PRO A 2 -2.97 7.19 -8.48
N THR A 3 -3.82 7.05 -9.50
CA THR A 3 -5.27 6.96 -9.33
C THR A 3 -5.74 5.61 -9.84
N ILE A 4 -6.38 4.82 -8.98
CA ILE A 4 -6.89 3.49 -9.32
C ILE A 4 -8.39 3.51 -9.08
N ASN A 5 -9.19 3.25 -10.13
CA ASN A 5 -10.66 3.24 -10.06
C ASN A 5 -11.28 4.51 -9.41
N GLY A 6 -10.68 5.68 -9.65
CA GLY A 6 -11.13 6.97 -9.12
C GLY A 6 -10.77 7.23 -7.65
N LEU A 7 -10.02 6.33 -7.01
CA LEU A 7 -9.37 6.58 -5.72
C LEU A 7 -7.93 7.01 -5.94
N ALA A 8 -7.56 8.16 -5.36
CA ALA A 8 -6.21 8.68 -5.42
C ALA A 8 -5.38 8.11 -4.26
N TYR A 9 -4.16 7.69 -4.57
CA TYR A 9 -3.20 7.13 -3.61
C TYR A 9 -1.93 7.98 -3.57
N PRO A 10 -1.20 7.97 -2.44
CA PRO A 10 0.11 8.60 -2.36
C PRO A 10 1.12 7.91 -3.29
N ASP A 11 2.11 8.67 -3.76
CA ASP A 11 3.13 8.22 -4.72
C ASP A 11 4.52 8.02 -4.13
N THR A 12 4.81 8.63 -2.97
CA THR A 12 6.07 8.42 -2.26
C THR A 12 5.94 7.31 -1.20
N PRO A 13 6.97 6.49 -0.98
CA PRO A 13 7.00 5.50 0.09
C PRO A 13 6.62 6.08 1.47
N GLU A 14 7.07 7.29 1.77
CA GLU A 14 6.80 7.98 3.03
C GLU A 14 5.32 8.35 3.18
N ASP A 15 4.73 8.91 2.12
CA ASP A 15 3.32 9.27 2.14
C ASP A 15 2.44 8.02 2.17
N ILE A 16 2.85 6.93 1.52
CA ILE A 16 2.17 5.64 1.63
C ILE A 16 2.27 5.12 3.07
N LEU A 17 3.46 5.16 3.70
CA LEU A 17 3.65 4.74 5.09
C LEU A 17 2.87 5.61 6.09
N ALA A 18 2.62 6.88 5.76
CA ALA A 18 1.83 7.81 6.56
C ALA A 18 0.31 7.65 6.34
N ASP A 19 -0.12 7.04 5.23
CA ASP A 19 -1.54 6.84 4.96
C ASP A 19 -2.19 5.91 5.99
N ARG A 20 -3.33 6.36 6.54
CA ARG A 20 -4.03 5.64 7.60
C ARG A 20 -4.62 4.30 7.16
N ASN A 21 -4.99 4.17 5.89
CA ASN A 21 -5.67 2.98 5.36
C ASN A 21 -4.66 1.96 4.83
N ILE A 22 -3.70 2.41 4.02
CA ILE A 22 -2.77 1.52 3.32
C ILE A 22 -1.38 1.46 3.97
N GLY A 23 -0.99 2.44 4.78
CA GLY A 23 0.33 2.49 5.42
C GLY A 23 0.68 1.28 6.28
N PRO A 24 -0.25 0.76 7.13
CA PRO A 24 0.01 -0.48 7.87
C PRO A 24 0.21 -1.71 6.98
N LEU A 25 -0.43 -1.76 5.81
CA LEU A 25 -0.26 -2.84 4.84
C LEU A 25 1.07 -2.71 4.12
N PHE A 26 1.41 -1.50 3.67
CA PHE A 26 2.67 -1.22 3.02
C PHE A 26 3.86 -1.50 3.94
N LYS A 27 3.77 -1.11 5.22
CA LYS A 27 4.77 -1.47 6.24
C LYS A 27 4.98 -2.98 6.33
N ARG A 28 3.91 -3.77 6.39
CA ARG A 28 4.01 -5.24 6.45
C ARG A 28 4.64 -5.82 5.19
N PHE A 29 4.23 -5.31 4.02
CA PHE A 29 4.78 -5.71 2.73
C PHE A 29 6.30 -5.43 2.65
N MET A 30 6.71 -4.23 3.05
CA MET A 30 8.12 -3.82 3.08
C MET A 30 8.94 -4.64 4.09
N VAL A 31 8.38 -4.98 5.25
CA VAL A 31 9.05 -5.85 6.24
C VAL A 31 9.20 -7.28 5.73
N SER A 32 8.25 -7.80 4.95
CA SER A 32 8.33 -9.16 4.40
C SER A 32 9.27 -9.28 3.20
N GLU A 33 9.36 -8.24 2.35
CA GLU A 33 10.17 -8.30 1.13
C GLU A 33 11.58 -7.71 1.29
N PHE A 34 11.79 -6.84 2.27
CA PHE A 34 13.00 -6.02 2.31
C PHE A 34 13.66 -6.04 3.70
N ASN A 35 13.68 -4.89 4.36
CA ASN A 35 14.38 -4.69 5.63
C ASN A 35 13.56 -3.75 6.51
N GLU A 36 13.18 -4.25 7.68
CA GLU A 36 12.44 -3.51 8.71
C GLU A 36 13.15 -2.22 9.11
N ASP A 37 14.48 -2.19 9.07
CA ASP A 37 15.28 -1.05 9.49
C ASP A 37 15.11 0.17 8.60
N ILE A 38 14.95 -0.03 7.29
CA ILE A 38 14.66 1.07 6.35
C ILE A 38 13.28 1.64 6.61
N VAL A 39 12.29 0.78 6.83
CA VAL A 39 10.93 1.23 7.17
C VAL A 39 10.95 2.02 8.47
N MET A 40 11.70 1.55 9.48
CA MET A 40 11.85 2.28 10.73
C MET A 40 12.57 3.62 10.56
N PHE A 41 13.57 3.70 9.68
CA PHE A 41 14.25 4.94 9.36
C PHE A 41 13.30 5.94 8.69
N LEU A 42 12.58 5.53 7.64
CA LEU A 42 11.67 6.40 6.88
C LEU A 42 10.47 6.88 7.71
N GLN A 43 9.94 6.05 8.61
CA GLN A 43 8.88 6.49 9.55
C GLN A 43 9.42 7.33 10.71
N GLY A 44 10.73 7.28 10.92
CA GLY A 44 11.41 7.84 12.08
C GLY A 44 11.56 9.34 12.03
N ARG A 45 10.89 10.05 12.95
CA ARG A 45 11.24 11.45 13.26
C ARG A 45 12.27 11.47 14.39
N PHE A 46 13.50 11.13 14.06
CA PHE A 46 14.57 10.99 15.05
C PHE A 46 15.48 12.22 15.12
N ASP A 47 16.02 12.47 16.31
CA ASP A 47 17.17 13.35 16.51
C ASP A 47 18.39 12.79 15.76
N PRO A 48 19.16 13.59 15.01
CA PRO A 48 20.38 13.17 14.33
C PRO A 48 21.33 12.33 15.19
N LYS A 49 21.46 12.63 16.50
CA LYS A 49 22.29 11.82 17.42
C LYS A 49 21.80 10.39 17.55
N LYS A 50 20.48 10.21 17.65
CA LYS A 50 19.85 8.90 17.75
C LYS A 50 19.94 8.17 16.41
N ILE A 51 19.73 8.89 15.30
CA ILE A 51 19.87 8.31 13.96
C ILE A 51 21.27 7.75 13.78
N TYR A 52 22.29 8.54 14.09
CA TYR A 52 23.67 8.11 13.99
C TYR A 52 23.91 6.80 14.75
N LYS A 53 23.62 6.78 16.06
CA LYS A 53 23.86 5.61 16.90
C LYS A 53 23.09 4.36 16.48
N VAL A 54 21.89 4.51 15.93
CA VAL A 54 21.00 3.37 15.62
C VAL A 54 21.22 2.84 14.20
N PHE A 55 21.49 3.72 13.24
CA PHE A 55 21.44 3.40 11.81
C PHE A 55 22.75 3.69 11.05
N LEU A 56 23.52 4.70 11.47
CA LEU A 56 24.68 5.21 10.71
C LEU A 56 26.03 5.00 11.41
N SER A 57 26.09 4.48 12.63
CA SER A 57 27.38 4.12 13.24
C SER A 57 27.79 2.75 12.75
N GLN A 58 29.08 2.56 12.53
CA GLN A 58 29.62 1.26 12.11
C GLN A 58 29.27 0.17 13.13
N GLY A 59 28.70 -0.94 12.66
CA GLY A 59 28.24 -2.04 13.51
C GLY A 59 26.98 -1.71 14.34
N SER A 60 26.24 -0.66 13.98
CA SER A 60 24.97 -0.36 14.64
C SER A 60 23.96 -1.50 14.45
N ARG A 61 23.10 -1.69 15.46
CA ARG A 61 22.12 -2.79 15.50
C ARG A 61 21.18 -2.79 14.29
N LYS A 62 20.89 -1.61 13.74
CA LYS A 62 19.99 -1.40 12.60
C LYS A 62 20.74 -0.73 11.45
N GLN A 63 22.01 -1.10 11.26
CA GLN A 63 22.87 -0.48 10.26
C GLN A 63 22.23 -0.55 8.87
N LEU A 64 22.09 0.61 8.23
CA LEU A 64 21.51 0.69 6.89
C LEU A 64 22.53 0.26 5.83
N ASN A 65 22.08 -0.34 4.74
CA ASN A 65 22.98 -0.68 3.63
C ASN A 65 23.23 0.56 2.75
N LEU A 66 24.20 1.39 3.15
CA LEU A 66 24.58 2.65 2.49
C LEU A 66 26.05 2.61 2.02
N SER A 67 26.46 3.57 1.18
CA SER A 67 27.86 3.67 0.76
C SER A 67 28.77 4.10 1.91
N ASN A 68 30.01 3.61 1.89
CA ASN A 68 31.03 3.93 2.90
C ASN A 68 31.25 5.44 3.08
N ASP A 69 31.09 6.23 2.02
CA ASP A 69 31.24 7.70 2.09
C ASP A 69 30.20 8.35 3.02
N LEU A 70 28.95 7.87 3.02
CA LEU A 70 27.89 8.40 3.88
C LEU A 70 28.17 8.07 5.35
N PHE A 71 28.72 6.88 5.62
CA PHE A 71 29.17 6.48 6.95
C PHE A 71 30.33 7.35 7.44
N ALA A 72 31.34 7.57 6.60
CA ALA A 72 32.49 8.41 6.94
C ALA A 72 32.09 9.88 7.22
N GLN A 73 31.13 10.41 6.45
CA GLN A 73 30.56 11.73 6.71
C GLN A 73 29.80 11.77 8.05
N ALA A 74 28.97 10.76 8.33
CA ALA A 74 28.24 10.65 9.59
C ALA A 74 29.19 10.61 10.80
N ASP A 75 30.26 9.81 10.71
CA ASP A 75 31.29 9.70 11.75
C ASP A 75 32.02 11.03 11.98
N THR A 76 32.37 11.74 10.91
CA THR A 76 33.03 13.05 11.01
C THR A 76 32.14 14.06 11.71
N LEU A 77 30.84 14.11 11.35
CA LEU A 77 29.87 14.99 11.97
C LEU A 77 29.54 14.60 13.42
N ALA A 78 29.58 13.32 13.76
CA ALA A 78 29.39 12.83 15.12
C ALA A 78 30.57 13.23 16.02
N LYS A 79 31.81 13.09 15.53
CA LYS A 79 33.04 13.50 16.24
C LYS A 79 33.11 15.01 16.47
N ALA A 80 32.53 15.81 15.58
CA ALA A 80 32.41 17.26 15.77
C ALA A 80 31.47 17.66 16.92
N GLY A 81 30.71 16.71 17.50
CA GLY A 81 29.95 16.87 18.75
C GLY A 81 28.67 17.72 18.68
N ASN A 82 28.45 18.45 17.58
CA ASN A 82 27.27 19.29 17.40
C ASN A 82 26.30 18.69 16.36
N SER A 83 25.18 18.19 16.84
CA SER A 83 24.13 17.56 16.02
C SER A 83 23.17 18.54 15.38
N SER A 84 23.20 19.82 15.78
CA SER A 84 22.37 20.88 15.21
C SER A 84 23.01 21.56 14.00
N LEU A 85 24.19 21.08 13.58
CA LEU A 85 24.90 21.63 12.42
C LEU A 85 24.10 21.36 11.13
N ARG A 86 24.00 22.37 10.25
CA ARG A 86 23.37 22.26 8.91
C ARG A 86 23.85 21.04 8.09
N PRO A 87 25.15 20.64 8.13
CA PRO A 87 25.62 19.40 7.51
C PRO A 87 24.88 18.13 7.92
N TRP A 88 24.41 18.00 9.16
CA TRP A 88 23.60 16.83 9.56
C TRP A 88 22.29 16.76 8.79
N ALA A 89 21.61 17.89 8.63
CA ALA A 89 20.37 17.94 7.86
C ALA A 89 20.61 17.56 6.39
N LYS A 90 21.71 18.02 5.79
CA LYS A 90 22.09 17.67 4.41
C LYS A 90 22.37 16.17 4.26
N LEU A 91 23.19 15.61 5.15
CA LEU A 91 23.52 14.18 5.14
C LEU A 91 22.26 13.33 5.29
N LEU A 92 21.39 13.67 6.26
CA LEU A 92 20.16 12.92 6.48
C LEU A 92 19.19 13.04 5.30
N GLN A 93 19.11 14.20 4.65
CA GLN A 93 18.32 14.38 3.44
C GLN A 93 18.85 13.51 2.29
N GLU A 94 20.17 13.41 2.14
CA GLU A 94 20.80 12.57 1.12
C GLU A 94 20.56 11.07 1.39
N VAL A 95 20.76 10.63 2.63
CA VAL A 95 20.44 9.26 3.05
C VAL A 95 18.97 8.95 2.80
N HIS A 96 18.08 9.87 3.18
CA HIS A 96 16.66 9.72 2.99
C HIS A 96 16.32 9.57 1.50
N ALA A 97 16.74 10.51 0.65
CA ALA A 97 16.49 10.46 -0.79
C ALA A 97 16.97 9.15 -1.43
N ARG A 98 18.13 8.63 -1.00
CA ARG A 98 18.67 7.37 -1.49
C ARG A 98 17.81 6.18 -1.10
N LEU A 99 17.36 6.11 0.15
CA LEU A 99 16.45 5.05 0.61
C LEU A 99 15.08 5.15 -0.05
N THR A 100 14.53 6.37 -0.21
CA THR A 100 13.28 6.59 -0.94
C THR A 100 13.38 6.06 -2.36
N SER A 101 14.46 6.42 -3.08
CA SER A 101 14.69 5.95 -4.46
C SER A 101 14.79 4.44 -4.54
N LEU A 102 15.48 3.81 -3.59
CA LEU A 102 15.63 2.35 -3.53
C LEU A 102 14.26 1.67 -3.37
N VAL A 103 13.44 2.15 -2.43
CA VAL A 103 12.09 1.60 -2.21
C VAL A 103 11.18 1.83 -3.41
N GLN A 104 11.28 3.02 -4.02
CA GLN A 104 10.39 3.42 -5.10
C GLN A 104 10.69 2.68 -6.41
N GLN A 105 11.96 2.47 -6.76
CA GLN A 105 12.35 1.72 -7.96
C GLN A 105 11.93 0.26 -7.89
N ASP A 106 12.01 -0.35 -6.71
CA ASP A 106 11.82 -1.79 -6.60
C ASP A 106 10.38 -2.19 -6.19
N HIS A 107 9.66 -1.41 -5.37
CA HIS A 107 8.54 -1.98 -4.59
C HIS A 107 7.22 -1.21 -4.59
N SER A 108 7.20 0.09 -4.91
CA SER A 108 5.93 0.85 -4.92
C SER A 108 4.93 0.24 -5.90
N ASP A 109 5.37 -0.12 -7.11
CA ASP A 109 4.50 -0.71 -8.12
C ASP A 109 4.06 -2.15 -7.74
N ARG A 110 4.98 -2.95 -7.20
CA ARG A 110 4.66 -4.31 -6.71
C ARG A 110 3.67 -4.30 -5.56
N PHE A 111 3.76 -3.32 -4.67
CA PHE A 111 2.81 -3.19 -3.57
C PHE A 111 1.38 -2.97 -4.08
N PHE A 112 1.18 -2.10 -5.07
CA PHE A 112 -0.15 -1.84 -5.66
C PHE A 112 -0.72 -3.05 -6.42
N LEU A 113 0.11 -4.03 -6.76
CA LEU A 113 -0.30 -5.30 -7.36
C LEU A 113 -0.46 -6.42 -6.33
N SER A 114 -0.08 -6.20 -5.07
CA SER A 114 -0.16 -7.23 -4.04
C SER A 114 -1.60 -7.56 -3.66
N ASP A 115 -1.89 -8.85 -3.40
CA ASP A 115 -3.22 -9.32 -2.99
C ASP A 115 -3.77 -8.53 -1.79
N LYS A 116 -2.90 -8.21 -0.83
CA LYS A 116 -3.27 -7.47 0.38
C LYS A 116 -3.65 -6.03 0.08
N PHE A 117 -2.96 -5.38 -0.84
CA PHE A 117 -3.39 -4.07 -1.31
C PHE A 117 -4.72 -4.17 -2.07
N LEU A 118 -4.85 -5.12 -3.00
CA LEU A 118 -6.06 -5.28 -3.81
C LEU A 118 -7.31 -5.57 -2.95
N GLU A 119 -7.19 -6.42 -1.93
CA GLU A 119 -8.23 -6.65 -0.92
C GLU A 119 -8.63 -5.35 -0.21
N CYS A 120 -7.65 -4.55 0.23
CA CYS A 120 -7.92 -3.26 0.88
C CYS A 120 -8.54 -2.24 -0.07
N HIS A 121 -8.02 -2.17 -1.30
CA HIS A 121 -8.52 -1.30 -2.37
C HIS A 121 -10.00 -1.58 -2.64
N ALA A 122 -10.38 -2.85 -2.80
CA ALA A 122 -11.77 -3.26 -3.00
C ALA A 122 -12.69 -2.77 -1.86
N LEU A 123 -12.23 -2.84 -0.60
CA LEU A 123 -12.97 -2.33 0.56
C LEU A 123 -13.14 -0.80 0.53
N LEU A 124 -12.08 -0.06 0.20
CA LEU A 124 -12.13 1.39 0.07
C LEU A 124 -13.08 1.83 -1.05
N LEU A 125 -13.05 1.11 -2.17
CA LEU A 125 -13.92 1.33 -3.33
C LEU A 125 -15.39 1.07 -2.97
N ALA A 126 -15.67 -0.05 -2.28
CA ALA A 126 -16.99 -0.37 -1.76
C ALA A 126 -17.53 0.73 -0.84
N ARG A 127 -16.68 1.26 0.05
CA ARG A 127 -17.04 2.35 0.95
C ARG A 127 -17.32 3.66 0.22
N ALA A 128 -16.52 4.00 -0.79
CA ALA A 128 -16.73 5.19 -1.62
C ALA A 128 -18.06 5.11 -2.38
N LYS A 129 -18.35 3.96 -3.00
CA LYS A 129 -19.63 3.67 -3.66
C LYS A 129 -20.80 3.78 -2.67
N ALA A 130 -20.69 3.18 -1.49
CA ALA A 130 -21.72 3.24 -0.44
C ALA A 130 -22.07 4.67 -0.03
N ARG A 131 -21.07 5.53 0.15
CA ARG A 131 -21.28 6.94 0.47
C ARG A 131 -22.00 7.68 -0.65
N LYS A 132 -21.66 7.40 -1.91
CA LYS A 132 -22.33 8.00 -3.08
C LYS A 132 -23.80 7.60 -3.11
N VAL A 133 -24.09 6.30 -2.95
CA VAL A 133 -25.47 5.78 -2.92
C VAL A 133 -26.27 6.33 -1.75
N ALA A 134 -25.70 6.39 -0.54
CA ALA A 134 -26.40 6.93 0.62
C ALA A 134 -26.77 8.42 0.42
N ARG A 135 -25.89 9.20 -0.21
CA ARG A 135 -26.17 10.60 -0.58
C ARG A 135 -27.29 10.70 -1.61
N THR A 136 -27.28 9.87 -2.65
CA THR A 136 -28.32 9.93 -3.71
C THR A 136 -29.68 9.48 -3.22
N VAL A 137 -29.73 8.48 -2.34
CA VAL A 137 -31.00 7.92 -1.81
C VAL A 137 -31.45 8.67 -0.54
N GLY A 138 -30.68 9.64 -0.05
CA GLY A 138 -31.01 10.43 1.14
C GLY A 138 -31.02 9.62 2.45
N THR A 139 -30.36 8.45 2.48
CA THR A 139 -30.41 7.56 3.64
C THR A 139 -29.35 7.93 4.67
N LYS A 140 -29.74 7.99 5.95
CA LYS A 140 -28.79 8.20 7.06
C LYS A 140 -28.05 6.90 7.43
N ASN A 141 -28.47 5.75 6.92
CA ASN A 141 -27.97 4.43 7.32
C ASN A 141 -26.78 3.95 6.46
N VAL A 142 -25.75 4.78 6.36
CA VAL A 142 -24.54 4.55 5.53
C VAL A 142 -23.87 3.22 5.86
N LYS A 143 -23.90 2.78 7.12
CA LYS A 143 -23.29 1.51 7.57
C LYS A 143 -23.95 0.27 6.95
N ALA A 144 -25.28 0.28 6.78
CA ALA A 144 -26.00 -0.84 6.17
C ALA A 144 -25.64 -0.96 4.68
N THR A 145 -25.61 0.17 3.97
CA THR A 145 -25.19 0.24 2.56
C THR A 145 -23.73 -0.18 2.38
N GLU A 146 -22.85 0.24 3.29
CA GLU A 146 -21.44 -0.17 3.31
C GLU A 146 -21.28 -1.69 3.48
N ARG A 147 -22.03 -2.32 4.38
CA ARG A 147 -22.02 -3.77 4.57
C ARG A 147 -22.49 -4.53 3.33
N ALA A 148 -23.58 -4.09 2.70
CA ALA A 148 -24.13 -4.74 1.51
C ALA A 148 -23.17 -4.67 0.31
N ILE A 149 -22.59 -3.49 0.05
CA ILE A 149 -21.63 -3.31 -1.07
C ILE A 149 -20.32 -4.03 -0.77
N ARG A 150 -19.86 -4.07 0.49
CA ARG A 150 -18.69 -4.84 0.90
C ARG A 150 -18.88 -6.34 0.66
N ALA A 151 -20.04 -6.88 0.99
CA ALA A 151 -20.35 -8.29 0.77
C ALA A 151 -20.28 -8.65 -0.73
N LEU A 152 -20.85 -7.80 -1.60
CA LEU A 152 -20.78 -7.94 -3.06
C LEU A 152 -19.35 -7.82 -3.61
N ALA A 153 -18.60 -6.80 -3.19
CA ALA A 153 -17.23 -6.58 -3.67
C ALA A 153 -16.31 -7.76 -3.30
N LEU A 154 -16.44 -8.28 -2.08
CA LEU A 154 -15.64 -9.41 -1.61
C LEU A 154 -16.07 -10.75 -2.26
N SER A 155 -17.35 -10.93 -2.56
CA SER A 155 -17.81 -12.12 -3.29
C SER A 155 -17.32 -12.12 -4.74
N GLU A 156 -17.37 -10.98 -5.42
CA GLU A 156 -16.86 -10.84 -6.80
C GLU A 156 -15.34 -11.05 -6.86
N THR A 157 -14.56 -10.52 -5.91
CA THR A 157 -13.11 -10.79 -5.86
C THR A 157 -12.78 -12.26 -5.54
N ARG A 158 -13.60 -12.93 -4.69
CA ARG A 158 -13.39 -14.34 -4.39
C ARG A 158 -13.76 -15.24 -5.57
N GLU A 159 -14.83 -14.93 -6.29
CA GLU A 159 -15.20 -15.64 -7.51
C GLU A 159 -14.20 -15.39 -8.63
N ALA A 160 -13.76 -14.15 -8.85
CA ALA A 160 -12.72 -13.83 -9.84
C ALA A 160 -11.40 -14.53 -9.50
N ASN A 161 -10.96 -14.52 -8.23
CA ASN A 161 -9.74 -15.21 -7.81
C ASN A 161 -9.89 -16.73 -7.89
N LYS A 162 -11.08 -17.28 -7.64
CA LYS A 162 -11.37 -18.71 -7.82
C LYS A 162 -11.34 -19.10 -9.30
N ILE A 163 -11.90 -18.27 -10.18
CA ILE A 163 -11.86 -18.46 -11.64
C ILE A 163 -10.42 -18.37 -12.15
N VAL A 164 -9.63 -17.39 -11.71
CA VAL A 164 -8.20 -17.29 -12.07
C VAL A 164 -7.41 -18.50 -11.56
N ALA A 165 -7.65 -18.95 -10.33
CA ALA A 165 -7.00 -20.14 -9.77
C ALA A 165 -7.45 -21.46 -10.44
N GLU A 166 -8.69 -21.55 -10.92
CA GLU A 166 -9.20 -22.68 -11.71
C GLU A 166 -8.63 -22.66 -13.13
N LEU A 167 -8.50 -21.49 -13.75
CA LEU A 167 -7.87 -21.31 -15.07
C LEU A 167 -6.37 -21.62 -15.05
N GLN A 168 -5.67 -21.35 -13.95
CA GLN A 168 -4.25 -21.70 -13.78
C GLN A 168 -4.00 -23.20 -13.56
N LYS A 169 -5.01 -23.99 -13.19
CA LYS A 169 -4.89 -25.43 -12.93
C LYS A 169 -5.08 -26.31 -14.18
N SER A 170 -5.43 -25.74 -15.33
CA SER A 170 -5.62 -26.53 -16.56
C SER A 170 -5.13 -25.79 -17.80
N PRO A 171 -3.86 -25.96 -18.20
CA PRO A 171 -3.32 -25.37 -19.44
C PRO A 171 -4.00 -25.90 -20.71
N ALA A 172 -4.78 -26.98 -20.62
CA ALA A 172 -5.38 -27.68 -21.77
C ALA A 172 -6.76 -27.13 -22.21
N ALA A 173 -7.36 -26.17 -21.51
CA ALA A 173 -8.71 -25.68 -21.80
C ALA A 173 -8.76 -24.51 -22.81
N TRP A 174 -7.65 -24.14 -23.44
CA TRP A 174 -7.60 -23.01 -24.38
C TRP A 174 -8.26 -23.27 -25.74
N ALA A 175 -8.68 -24.50 -26.03
CA ALA A 175 -9.18 -24.85 -27.38
C ALA A 175 -10.72 -24.90 -27.52
N LYS A 176 -11.53 -24.83 -26.45
CA LYS A 176 -13.01 -25.01 -26.55
C LYS A 176 -13.86 -24.27 -25.50
N ALA A 177 -13.53 -23.03 -25.13
CA ALA A 177 -14.44 -22.24 -24.31
C ALA A 177 -15.30 -21.33 -25.20
N GLU A 178 -16.55 -21.74 -25.45
CA GLU A 178 -17.59 -20.88 -26.02
C GLU A 178 -17.77 -19.61 -25.15
N GLU A 179 -18.03 -18.47 -25.80
CA GLU A 179 -18.25 -17.20 -25.12
C GLU A 179 -19.32 -17.33 -24.01
N PRO A 180 -19.05 -16.87 -22.78
CA PRO A 180 -20.06 -16.87 -21.73
C PRO A 180 -21.19 -15.92 -22.11
N LYS A 181 -22.37 -16.49 -22.41
CA LYS A 181 -23.61 -15.73 -22.62
C LYS A 181 -23.85 -14.81 -21.41
N LYS A 182 -24.05 -13.52 -21.69
CA LYS A 182 -24.42 -12.51 -20.67
C LYS A 182 -25.61 -13.03 -19.85
N PRO A 183 -25.54 -13.00 -18.51
CA PRO A 183 -26.65 -13.44 -17.68
C PRO A 183 -27.72 -12.34 -17.65
N ASP A 184 -28.60 -12.35 -18.65
CA ASP A 184 -29.83 -11.57 -18.62
C ASP A 184 -30.66 -11.99 -17.42
N GLY A 185 -30.83 -11.08 -16.46
CA GLY A 185 -31.81 -11.21 -15.38
C GLY A 185 -31.28 -11.32 -13.95
N VAL A 186 -29.97 -11.40 -13.72
CA VAL A 186 -29.42 -11.46 -12.34
C VAL A 186 -29.71 -10.16 -11.58
N LEU A 187 -29.50 -9.01 -12.22
CA LEU A 187 -29.84 -7.70 -11.68
C LEU A 187 -31.34 -7.54 -11.39
N LYS A 188 -32.19 -8.05 -12.29
CA LYS A 188 -33.65 -8.00 -12.16
C LYS A 188 -34.18 -8.87 -11.01
N ARG A 189 -33.57 -10.04 -10.77
CA ARG A 189 -33.87 -10.90 -9.62
C ARG A 189 -33.46 -10.26 -8.29
N ASN A 190 -32.30 -9.62 -8.25
CA ASN A 190 -31.77 -9.03 -7.03
C ASN A 190 -32.54 -7.77 -6.60
N CYS A 191 -32.98 -6.91 -7.53
CA CYS A 191 -33.87 -5.79 -7.21
C CYS A 191 -35.22 -6.26 -6.62
N LYS A 192 -35.79 -7.34 -7.17
CA LYS A 192 -37.06 -7.91 -6.70
C LYS A 192 -36.95 -8.52 -5.30
N MET A 193 -35.85 -9.20 -4.97
CA MET A 193 -35.63 -9.76 -3.62
C MET A 193 -35.36 -8.69 -2.56
N LEU A 194 -34.80 -7.54 -2.95
CA LEU A 194 -34.50 -6.44 -2.03
C LEU A 194 -35.66 -5.43 -1.89
N GLY A 195 -36.81 -5.69 -2.52
CA GLY A 195 -37.97 -4.80 -2.48
C GLY A 195 -37.74 -3.44 -3.16
N ILE A 196 -36.71 -3.34 -4.00
CA ILE A 196 -36.39 -2.14 -4.76
C ILE A 196 -37.17 -2.25 -6.08
N ARG A 197 -38.20 -1.41 -6.24
CA ARG A 197 -38.95 -1.28 -7.48
C ARG A 197 -38.12 -0.63 -8.57
#